data_AF-A0A091LLD6-F1
#
_entry.id   AF-A0A091LLD6-F1
#
_cell.length_a   1.000
_cell.length_b   1.000
_cell.length_c   1.000
_cell.angle_alpha   90.00
_cell.angle_beta   90.00
_cell.angle_gamma   90.00
#
_symmetry.space_group_name_H-M   'P 1'
#
loop_
_entity.id
_entity.type
_entity.pdbx_description
1 polymer ?
#
loop_
_entity_poly.entity_id
_entity_poly.type
_entity_poly.pdbx_seq_one_letter_code
_entity_poly.pdbx_strand_id
1 'polypeptide(L)'
;QGKLMKTLRWRYFHSKWNLLEMAIILISWSALSVFVKRTILGTRDISYYQEHKEDCVSFNETARADAVLGYLIAFLVLLSTVKLWHLLRLNPKLNMITSTLRRAWGDISGFITVIAIMFLAYSIATNLIFGWKLYSYKTLFDSAETMVSLQLGIFNYEEVLDYNPILGSFLIGSCIIFMTFVVLNLFISVILVAFSEEQKHYQASEEEEIVDLMLMKLFSFFGIKCKKE
;
A
#
# COMPACT_ATOMS: atom_id res chain seq x y z
N GLN A 1 13.44 11.50 21.25
CA GLN A 1 14.10 11.55 19.92
C GLN A 1 15.43 12.32 19.96
N GLY A 2 15.47 13.61 20.33
CA GLY A 2 16.72 14.41 20.35
C GLY A 2 17.87 13.88 21.24
N LYS A 3 17.56 13.25 22.39
CA LYS A 3 18.58 12.57 23.22
C LYS A 3 19.15 11.29 22.58
N LEU A 4 18.35 10.52 21.82
CA LEU A 4 18.81 9.30 21.13
C LEU A 4 19.70 9.62 19.91
N MET A 5 19.37 10.69 19.18
CA MET A 5 20.21 11.19 18.07
C MET A 5 21.63 11.55 18.51
N LYS A 6 21.76 12.15 19.71
CA LYS A 6 23.06 12.54 20.27
C LYS A 6 23.94 11.34 20.60
N THR A 7 23.35 10.22 21.03
CA THR A 7 24.10 9.02 21.46
C THR A 7 24.43 8.07 20.31
N LEU A 8 23.53 7.91 19.33
CA LEU A 8 23.66 6.91 18.26
C LEU A 8 24.19 7.47 16.92
N ARG A 9 24.35 8.80 16.79
CA ARG A 9 24.91 9.56 15.63
C ARG A 9 24.68 8.89 14.26
N TRP A 10 25.60 8.04 13.81
CA TRP A 10 25.55 7.37 12.50
C TRP A 10 24.72 6.07 12.48
N ARG A 11 24.69 5.32 13.58
CA ARG A 11 23.91 4.07 13.69
C ARG A 11 22.40 4.33 13.69
N TYR A 12 22.00 5.53 14.10
CA TYR A 12 20.61 6.01 14.07
C TYR A 12 20.08 6.07 12.62
N PHE A 13 20.85 6.61 11.68
CA PHE A 13 20.43 6.73 10.27
C PHE A 13 20.39 5.40 9.50
N HIS A 14 21.05 4.36 10.00
CA HIS A 14 21.05 3.05 9.34
C HIS A 14 19.79 2.22 9.63
N SER A 15 19.01 2.56 10.66
CA SER A 15 17.76 1.88 10.98
C SER A 15 16.61 2.42 10.09
N LYS A 16 16.00 1.55 9.29
CA LYS A 16 14.91 1.91 8.34
C LYS A 16 13.75 2.65 9.01
N TRP A 17 13.39 2.23 10.23
CA TRP A 17 12.30 2.84 11.00
C TRP A 17 12.61 4.23 11.49
N ASN A 18 13.88 4.44 11.79
CA ASN A 18 14.33 5.69 12.32
C ASN A 18 14.46 6.76 11.23
N LEU A 19 14.83 6.34 10.02
CA LEU A 19 14.73 7.18 8.81
C LEU A 19 13.27 7.60 8.54
N LEU A 20 12.31 6.70 8.74
CA LEU A 20 10.89 6.98 8.59
C LEU A 20 10.41 8.03 9.60
N GLU A 21 10.83 7.94 10.87
CA GLU A 21 10.50 8.97 11.88
C GLU A 21 11.09 10.34 11.51
N MET A 22 12.33 10.37 11.01
CA MET A 22 12.95 11.60 10.53
C MET A 22 12.21 12.21 9.33
N ALA A 23 11.79 11.37 8.37
CA ALA A 23 11.02 11.83 7.22
C ALA A 23 9.69 12.46 7.65
N ILE A 24 8.95 11.84 8.59
CA ILE A 24 7.71 12.41 9.12
C ILE A 24 7.96 13.79 9.74
N ILE A 25 9.02 13.93 10.55
CA ILE A 25 9.34 15.21 11.20
C ILE A 25 9.67 16.29 10.18
N LEU A 26 10.52 15.99 9.20
CA LEU A 26 10.90 16.94 8.15
C LEU A 26 9.69 17.40 7.33
N ILE A 27 8.84 16.46 6.94
CA ILE A 27 7.66 16.75 6.13
C ILE A 27 6.62 17.53 6.93
N SER A 28 6.43 17.21 8.22
CA SER A 28 5.59 17.99 9.13
C SER A 28 6.03 19.46 9.23
N TRP A 29 7.33 19.70 9.37
CA TRP A 29 7.88 21.06 9.40
C TRP A 29 7.71 21.80 8.07
N SER A 30 7.89 21.10 6.95
CA SER A 30 7.65 21.67 5.62
C SER A 30 6.17 22.02 5.42
N ALA A 31 5.24 21.13 5.82
CA ALA A 31 3.80 21.35 5.75
C ALA A 31 3.38 22.55 6.61
N LEU A 32 3.91 22.66 7.84
CA LEU A 32 3.67 23.82 8.70
C LEU A 32 4.15 25.12 8.06
N SER A 33 5.32 25.11 7.44
CA SER A 33 5.88 26.29 6.76
C SER A 33 5.03 26.73 5.57
N VAL A 34 4.55 25.77 4.76
CA VAL A 34 3.65 26.04 3.63
C VAL A 34 2.27 26.50 4.11
N PHE A 35 1.75 25.92 5.19
CA PHE A 35 0.49 26.34 5.81
C PHE A 35 0.55 27.80 6.26
N VAL A 36 1.60 28.20 6.99
CA VAL A 36 1.78 29.60 7.43
C VAL A 36 1.88 30.53 6.21
N LYS A 37 2.66 30.17 5.19
CA LYS A 37 2.76 30.97 3.94
C LYS A 37 1.40 31.13 3.26
N ARG A 38 0.63 30.05 3.13
CA ARG A 38 -0.72 30.06 2.56
C ARG A 38 -1.64 30.97 3.36
N THR A 39 -1.61 30.90 4.70
CA THR A 39 -2.45 31.77 5.55
C THR A 39 -2.10 33.25 5.36
N ILE A 40 -0.81 33.59 5.33
CA ILE A 40 -0.36 34.97 5.11
C ILE A 40 -0.78 35.48 3.72
N LEU A 41 -0.53 34.68 2.67
CA LEU A 41 -0.90 35.02 1.29
C LEU A 41 -2.43 35.17 1.15
N GLY A 42 -3.20 34.23 1.68
CA GLY A 42 -4.66 34.27 1.65
C GLY A 42 -5.24 35.49 2.36
N THR A 43 -4.73 35.85 3.54
CA THR A 43 -5.17 37.07 4.25
C THR A 43 -4.80 38.34 3.48
N ARG A 44 -3.61 38.39 2.84
CA ARG A 44 -3.18 39.52 2.02
C ARG A 44 -4.04 39.67 0.76
N ASP A 45 -4.30 38.57 0.05
CA ASP A 45 -5.07 38.59 -1.20
C ASP A 45 -6.54 38.94 -0.93
N ILE A 46 -7.13 38.43 0.16
CA ILE A 46 -8.51 38.75 0.56
C ILE A 46 -8.65 40.22 0.98
N SER A 47 -7.71 40.74 1.77
CA SER A 47 -7.75 42.16 2.21
C SER A 47 -7.55 43.12 1.04
N TYR A 48 -6.64 42.81 0.11
CA TYR A 48 -6.42 43.60 -1.09
C TYR A 48 -7.64 43.60 -2.03
N TYR A 49 -8.30 42.44 -2.19
CA TYR A 49 -9.54 42.33 -2.97
C TYR A 49 -10.72 43.10 -2.34
N GLN A 50 -10.82 43.15 -1.01
CA GLN A 50 -11.84 43.93 -0.31
C GLN A 50 -11.67 45.45 -0.53
N GLU A 51 -10.43 45.91 -0.71
CA GLU A 51 -10.08 47.31 -0.92
C GLU A 51 -10.18 47.74 -2.40
N HIS A 52 -9.86 46.84 -3.35
CA HIS A 52 -9.86 47.11 -4.80
C HIS A 52 -10.79 46.14 -5.54
N LYS A 53 -12.11 46.36 -5.37
CA LYS A 53 -13.19 45.49 -5.87
C LYS A 53 -13.29 45.35 -7.40
N GLU A 54 -12.63 46.22 -8.16
CA GLU A 54 -12.71 46.25 -9.63
C GLU A 54 -11.51 45.60 -10.34
N ASP A 55 -10.44 45.27 -9.60
CA ASP A 55 -9.26 44.60 -10.15
C ASP A 55 -9.32 43.07 -9.90
N CYS A 56 -9.11 42.28 -10.96
CA CYS A 56 -9.02 40.82 -10.84
C CYS A 56 -7.72 40.40 -10.14
N VAL A 57 -7.80 40.15 -8.82
CA VAL A 57 -6.68 39.61 -8.03
C VAL A 57 -6.45 38.14 -8.39
N SER A 58 -5.21 37.79 -8.77
CA SER A 58 -4.86 36.42 -9.13
C SER A 58 -4.61 35.56 -7.90
N PHE A 59 -5.55 34.69 -7.55
CA PHE A 59 -5.42 33.68 -6.48
C PHE A 59 -4.52 32.48 -6.84
N ASN A 60 -3.81 32.53 -7.98
CA ASN A 60 -3.05 31.40 -8.49
C ASN A 60 -1.92 30.96 -7.54
N GLU A 61 -1.22 31.90 -6.92
CA GLU A 61 -0.16 31.58 -5.95
C GLU A 61 -0.72 30.97 -4.65
N THR A 62 -1.86 31.46 -4.19
CA THR A 62 -2.59 30.89 -3.04
C THR A 62 -3.12 29.48 -3.36
N ALA A 63 -3.64 29.25 -4.57
CA ALA A 63 -4.10 27.94 -5.03
C ALA A 63 -2.95 26.92 -5.18
N ARG A 64 -1.80 27.35 -5.71
CA ARG A 64 -0.58 26.51 -5.78
C ARG A 64 -0.07 26.12 -4.39
N ALA A 65 -0.03 27.07 -3.46
CA ALA A 65 0.37 26.81 -2.08
C ALA A 65 -0.57 25.81 -1.39
N ASP A 66 -1.87 25.89 -1.65
CA ASP A 66 -2.86 24.92 -1.14
C ASP A 66 -2.70 23.53 -1.76
N ALA A 67 -2.46 23.43 -3.08
CA ALA A 67 -2.20 22.16 -3.75
C ALA A 67 -0.93 21.48 -3.18
N VAL A 68 0.16 22.23 -3.02
CA VAL A 68 1.41 21.73 -2.43
C VAL A 68 1.17 21.26 -0.98
N LEU A 69 0.42 22.01 -0.18
CA LEU A 69 0.05 21.60 1.16
C LEU A 69 -0.74 20.29 1.15
N GLY A 70 -1.69 20.13 0.23
CA GLY A 70 -2.45 18.90 0.04
C GLY A 70 -1.56 17.69 -0.24
N TYR A 71 -0.58 17.82 -1.15
CA TYR A 71 0.39 16.75 -1.43
C TYR A 71 1.27 16.41 -0.22
N LEU A 72 1.73 17.42 0.54
CA LEU A 72 2.52 17.21 1.75
C LEU A 72 1.72 16.46 2.83
N ILE A 73 0.45 16.83 3.04
CA ILE A 73 -0.43 16.15 3.98
C ILE A 73 -0.69 14.71 3.52
N ALA A 74 -0.98 14.48 2.24
CA ALA A 74 -1.21 13.13 1.71
C ALA A 74 0.00 12.21 1.96
N PHE A 75 1.21 12.72 1.73
CA PHE A 75 2.43 11.97 1.99
C PHE A 75 2.68 11.74 3.50
N LEU A 76 2.40 12.74 4.34
CA LEU A 76 2.49 12.62 5.79
C LEU A 76 1.53 11.56 6.34
N VAL A 77 0.29 11.53 5.84
CA VAL A 77 -0.70 10.51 6.18
C VAL A 77 -0.20 9.13 5.75
N LEU A 78 0.33 8.99 4.53
CA LEU A 78 0.91 7.74 4.04
C LEU A 78 2.02 7.22 4.95
N LEU A 79 3.01 8.06 5.30
CA LEU A 79 4.09 7.68 6.21
C LEU A 79 3.58 7.34 7.61
N SER A 80 2.58 8.06 8.10
CA SER A 80 1.96 7.81 9.40
C SER A 80 1.23 6.48 9.42
N THR A 81 0.57 6.09 8.33
CA THR A 81 -0.05 4.77 8.16
C THR A 81 0.99 3.66 8.19
N VAL A 82 2.16 3.84 7.56
CA VAL A 82 3.27 2.87 7.66
C VAL A 82 3.79 2.76 9.10
N LYS A 83 3.89 3.88 9.83
CA LYS A 83 4.25 3.87 11.26
C LYS A 83 3.20 3.13 12.09
N LEU A 84 1.91 3.35 11.82
CA LEU A 84 0.83 2.63 12.49
C LEU A 84 0.95 1.12 12.25
N TRP A 85 1.23 0.70 11.02
CA TRP A 85 1.46 -0.72 10.69
C TRP A 85 2.63 -1.31 11.49
N HIS A 86 3.71 -0.56 11.68
CA HIS A 86 4.81 -1.00 12.55
C HIS A 86 4.33 -1.20 14.00
N LEU A 87 3.59 -0.24 14.56
CA LEU A 87 3.09 -0.34 15.93
C LEU A 87 2.12 -1.51 16.10
N LEU A 88 1.32 -1.81 15.08
CA LEU A 88 0.42 -2.95 15.04
C LEU A 88 1.14 -4.31 15.09
N ARG A 89 2.41 -4.37 14.67
CA ARG A 89 3.27 -5.56 14.82
C ARG A 89 3.52 -5.95 16.29
N LEU A 90 3.22 -5.08 17.25
CA LEU A 90 3.25 -5.45 18.67
C LEU A 90 2.16 -6.47 19.03
N ASN A 91 1.11 -6.59 18.21
CA ASN A 91 0.11 -7.64 18.38
C ASN A 91 0.66 -8.98 17.86
N PRO A 92 0.73 -10.04 18.70
CA PRO A 92 1.28 -11.33 18.31
C PRO A 92 0.58 -11.94 17.09
N LYS A 93 -0.75 -11.75 16.95
CA LYS A 93 -1.52 -12.25 15.80
C LYS A 93 -1.10 -11.58 14.48
N LEU A 94 -0.91 -10.25 14.49
CA LEU A 94 -0.49 -9.50 13.30
C LEU A 94 0.99 -9.70 12.97
N ASN A 95 1.84 -9.88 13.99
CA ASN A 95 3.23 -10.22 13.80
C ASN A 95 3.40 -11.59 13.12
N MET A 96 2.61 -12.58 13.55
CA MET A 96 2.58 -13.90 12.93
C MET A 96 2.23 -13.79 11.44
N ILE A 97 1.11 -13.14 11.09
CA ILE A 97 0.69 -12.92 9.69
C ILE A 97 1.80 -12.24 8.88
N THR A 98 2.42 -11.19 9.42
CA THR A 98 3.48 -10.44 8.72
C THR A 98 4.75 -11.28 8.54
N SER A 99 5.09 -12.11 9.53
CA SER A 99 6.26 -13.00 9.50
C SER A 99 6.08 -14.12 8.47
N THR A 100 4.92 -14.77 8.50
CA THR A 100 4.50 -15.79 7.55
C THR A 100 4.52 -15.26 6.12
N LEU A 101 3.91 -14.09 5.87
CA LEU A 101 3.91 -13.48 4.54
C LEU A 101 5.32 -13.10 4.07
N ARG A 102 6.20 -12.67 4.98
CA ARG A 102 7.60 -12.38 4.66
C ARG A 102 8.39 -13.65 4.32
N ARG A 103 8.12 -14.76 5.00
CA ARG A 103 8.80 -16.04 4.77
C ARG A 103 8.35 -16.68 3.45
N ALA A 104 7.06 -16.65 3.17
CA ALA A 104 6.49 -17.10 1.90
C ALA A 104 6.65 -16.09 0.75
N TRP A 105 7.26 -14.93 1.00
CA TRP A 105 7.40 -13.86 0.00
C TRP A 105 8.14 -14.32 -1.26
N GLY A 106 9.12 -15.23 -1.11
CA GLY A 106 9.83 -15.82 -2.24
C GLY A 106 8.86 -16.45 -3.24
N ASP A 107 8.02 -17.35 -2.77
CA ASP A 107 7.05 -18.08 -3.59
C ASP A 107 5.95 -17.16 -4.12
N ILE A 108 5.42 -16.27 -3.28
CA ILE A 108 4.38 -15.30 -3.64
C ILE A 108 4.88 -14.33 -4.72
N SER A 109 6.15 -13.91 -4.66
CA SER A 109 6.71 -12.94 -5.61
C SER A 109 6.75 -13.44 -7.05
N GLY A 110 6.93 -14.75 -7.25
CA GLY A 110 6.85 -15.37 -8.57
C GLY A 110 5.47 -15.21 -9.18
N PHE A 111 4.41 -15.48 -8.40
CA PHE A 111 3.03 -15.31 -8.87
C PHE A 111 2.64 -13.86 -9.10
N ILE A 112 3.09 -12.93 -8.24
CA ILE A 112 2.92 -11.49 -8.47
C ILE A 112 3.56 -11.08 -9.80
N THR A 113 4.73 -11.63 -10.13
CA THR A 113 5.41 -11.34 -11.40
C THR A 113 4.59 -11.83 -12.59
N VAL A 114 4.02 -13.04 -12.52
CA VAL A 114 3.13 -13.57 -13.57
C VAL A 114 1.88 -12.70 -13.73
N ILE A 115 1.23 -12.31 -12.62
CA ILE A 115 0.09 -11.37 -12.62
C ILE A 115 0.49 -10.08 -13.33
N ALA A 116 1.62 -9.48 -12.94
CA ALA A 116 2.07 -8.21 -13.48
C ALA A 116 2.36 -8.29 -14.99
N ILE A 117 3.02 -9.36 -15.46
CA ILE A 117 3.31 -9.56 -16.89
C ILE A 117 2.02 -9.71 -17.68
N MET A 118 1.10 -10.56 -17.23
CA MET A 118 -0.19 -10.75 -17.90
C MET A 118 -1.00 -9.44 -17.93
N PHE A 119 -0.97 -8.70 -16.83
CA PHE A 119 -1.72 -7.45 -16.67
C PHE A 119 -1.18 -6.36 -17.60
N LEU A 120 0.15 -6.24 -17.67
CA LEU A 120 0.82 -5.34 -18.61
C LEU A 120 0.56 -5.76 -20.06
N ALA A 121 0.56 -7.07 -20.37
CA ALA A 121 0.27 -7.54 -21.71
C ALA A 121 -1.14 -7.13 -22.18
N TYR A 122 -2.17 -7.32 -21.35
CA TYR A 122 -3.53 -6.87 -21.64
C TYR A 122 -3.66 -5.34 -21.71
N SER A 123 -2.93 -4.61 -20.84
CA SER A 123 -2.93 -3.14 -20.85
C SER A 123 -2.28 -2.59 -22.13
N ILE A 124 -1.17 -3.18 -22.58
CA ILE A 124 -0.50 -2.83 -23.84
C ILE A 124 -1.39 -3.18 -25.04
N ALA A 125 -1.99 -4.37 -25.05
CA ALA A 125 -2.86 -4.81 -26.15
C ALA A 125 -4.07 -3.86 -26.31
N THR A 126 -4.73 -3.50 -25.21
CA THR A 126 -5.88 -2.59 -25.27
C THR A 126 -5.48 -1.15 -25.57
N ASN A 127 -4.33 -0.67 -25.08
CA ASN A 127 -3.76 0.61 -25.49
C ASN A 127 -3.50 0.66 -27.00
N LEU A 128 -2.91 -0.38 -27.59
CA LEU A 128 -2.62 -0.44 -29.02
C LEU A 128 -3.88 -0.50 -29.88
N ILE A 129 -4.88 -1.28 -29.46
CA ILE A 129 -6.10 -1.52 -30.24
C ILE A 129 -7.10 -0.36 -30.09
N PHE A 130 -7.28 0.18 -28.89
CA PHE A 130 -8.32 1.15 -28.57
C PHE A 130 -7.79 2.56 -28.28
N GLY A 131 -6.50 2.74 -27.98
CA GLY A 131 -5.95 4.02 -27.52
C GLY A 131 -5.95 5.15 -28.55
N TRP A 132 -6.17 4.83 -29.82
CA TRP A 132 -6.32 5.83 -30.89
C TRP A 132 -7.71 6.49 -30.88
N LYS A 133 -8.71 5.85 -30.28
CA LYS A 133 -10.11 6.27 -30.35
C LYS A 133 -10.73 6.55 -28.98
N LEU A 134 -10.38 5.74 -27.98
CA LEU A 134 -10.93 5.83 -26.63
C LEU A 134 -9.96 6.55 -25.71
N TYR A 135 -10.45 7.60 -25.02
CA TYR A 135 -9.64 8.37 -24.08
C TYR A 135 -9.13 7.49 -22.92
N SER A 136 -9.98 6.57 -22.43
CA SER A 136 -9.67 5.62 -21.36
C SER A 136 -8.51 4.68 -21.67
N TYR A 137 -8.18 4.50 -22.96
CA TYR A 137 -7.09 3.63 -23.41
C TYR A 137 -5.92 4.40 -24.02
N LYS A 138 -5.89 5.73 -23.93
CA LYS A 138 -4.94 6.57 -24.66
C LYS A 138 -3.48 6.33 -24.26
N THR A 139 -3.21 6.29 -22.95
CA THR A 139 -1.88 5.96 -22.44
C THR A 139 -1.85 4.57 -21.83
N LEU A 140 -0.65 4.02 -21.64
CA LEU A 140 -0.46 2.75 -20.93
C LEU A 140 -0.97 2.83 -19.48
N PHE A 141 -0.84 3.98 -18.82
CA PHE A 141 -1.35 4.19 -17.47
C PHE A 141 -2.88 4.24 -17.44
N ASP A 142 -3.51 4.98 -18.37
CA ASP A 142 -4.97 5.03 -18.48
C ASP A 142 -5.54 3.64 -18.81
N SER A 143 -4.88 2.91 -19.71
CA SER A 143 -5.26 1.55 -20.08
C SER A 143 -5.11 0.57 -18.91
N ALA A 144 -4.04 0.71 -18.13
CA ALA A 144 -3.84 -0.06 -16.91
C ALA A 144 -4.91 0.25 -15.86
N GLU A 145 -5.22 1.52 -15.60
CA GLU A 145 -6.30 1.93 -14.69
C GLU A 145 -7.65 1.34 -15.12
N THR A 146 -7.92 1.41 -16.42
CA THR A 146 -9.12 0.83 -17.02
C THR A 146 -9.15 -0.69 -16.85
N MET A 147 -8.01 -1.36 -16.95
CA MET A 147 -7.91 -2.81 -16.76
C MET A 147 -8.10 -3.23 -15.30
N VAL A 148 -7.64 -2.42 -14.33
CA VAL A 148 -8.00 -2.62 -12.90
C VAL A 148 -9.50 -2.43 -12.69
N SER A 149 -10.06 -1.39 -13.30
CA SER A 149 -11.50 -1.09 -13.21
C SER A 149 -12.36 -2.21 -13.79
N LEU A 150 -11.89 -2.82 -14.88
CA LEU A 150 -12.49 -4.03 -15.45
C LEU A 150 -12.47 -5.20 -14.47
N GLN A 151 -11.33 -5.41 -13.81
CA GLN A 151 -11.17 -6.49 -12.83
C GLN A 151 -12.05 -6.32 -11.58
N LEU A 152 -12.37 -5.07 -11.22
CA LEU A 152 -13.29 -4.71 -10.13
C LEU A 152 -14.77 -4.75 -10.55
N GLY A 153 -15.06 -4.86 -11.85
CA GLY A 153 -16.42 -4.90 -12.39
C GLY A 153 -17.10 -3.54 -12.54
N ILE A 154 -16.37 -2.43 -12.39
CA ILE A 154 -16.90 -1.06 -12.47
C ILE A 154 -16.69 -0.42 -13.86
N PHE A 155 -16.54 -1.25 -14.89
CA PHE A 155 -16.09 -0.83 -16.22
C PHE A 155 -17.25 -0.61 -17.21
N ASN A 156 -17.14 0.43 -18.03
CA ASN A 156 -18.10 0.76 -19.08
C ASN A 156 -17.78 0.00 -20.38
N TYR A 157 -18.26 -1.23 -20.46
CA TYR A 157 -18.03 -2.12 -21.61
C TYR A 157 -18.76 -1.68 -22.88
N GLU A 158 -19.81 -0.86 -22.76
CA GLU A 158 -20.60 -0.39 -23.90
C GLU A 158 -19.74 0.39 -24.91
N GLU A 159 -18.84 1.25 -24.42
CA GLU A 159 -17.98 2.08 -25.28
C GLU A 159 -17.00 1.25 -26.14
N VAL A 160 -16.52 0.13 -25.60
CA VAL A 160 -15.62 -0.79 -26.31
C VAL A 160 -16.39 -1.69 -27.28
N LEU A 161 -17.58 -2.15 -26.88
CA LEU A 161 -18.42 -3.00 -27.71
C LEU A 161 -19.01 -2.24 -28.90
N ASP A 162 -19.34 -0.96 -28.75
CA ASP A 162 -19.85 -0.12 -29.84
C ASP A 162 -18.83 0.11 -30.95
N TYR A 163 -17.54 0.16 -30.61
CA TYR A 163 -16.48 0.35 -31.60
C TYR A 163 -16.18 -0.91 -32.40
N ASN A 164 -15.91 -2.02 -31.71
CA ASN A 164 -15.63 -3.30 -32.34
C ASN A 164 -16.14 -4.44 -31.45
N PRO A 165 -17.38 -4.91 -31.65
CA PRO A 165 -18.02 -5.85 -30.72
C PRO A 165 -17.31 -7.19 -30.65
N ILE A 166 -16.77 -7.67 -31.77
CA ILE A 166 -16.09 -8.98 -31.85
C ILE A 166 -14.75 -8.94 -31.09
N LEU A 167 -13.87 -7.98 -31.43
CA LEU A 167 -12.55 -7.85 -30.80
C LEU A 167 -12.66 -7.38 -29.34
N GLY A 168 -13.55 -6.44 -29.06
CA GLY A 168 -13.82 -5.93 -27.72
C GLY A 168 -14.33 -7.02 -26.79
N SER A 169 -15.35 -7.78 -27.22
CA SER A 169 -15.89 -8.90 -26.44
C SER A 169 -14.84 -10.00 -26.22
N PHE A 170 -14.03 -10.32 -27.23
CA PHE A 170 -12.95 -11.29 -27.08
C PHE A 170 -11.88 -10.83 -26.09
N LEU A 171 -11.42 -9.57 -26.16
CA LEU A 171 -10.39 -9.05 -25.25
C LEU A 171 -10.90 -8.93 -23.82
N ILE A 172 -12.08 -8.34 -23.63
CA ILE A 172 -12.70 -8.19 -22.31
C ILE A 172 -13.02 -9.57 -21.72
N GLY A 173 -13.66 -10.45 -22.49
CA GLY A 173 -14.04 -11.79 -22.06
C GLY A 173 -12.82 -12.66 -21.71
N SER A 174 -11.80 -12.68 -22.58
CA SER A 174 -10.56 -13.41 -22.29
C SER A 174 -9.82 -12.82 -21.09
N CYS A 175 -9.76 -11.49 -20.95
CA CYS A 175 -9.15 -10.85 -19.78
C CYS A 175 -9.86 -11.26 -18.48
N ILE A 176 -11.19 -11.21 -18.43
CA ILE A 176 -11.94 -11.62 -17.23
C ILE A 176 -11.70 -13.10 -16.92
N ILE A 177 -11.78 -13.99 -17.91
CA ILE A 177 -11.59 -15.43 -17.71
C ILE A 177 -10.17 -15.73 -17.22
N PHE A 178 -9.16 -15.27 -17.93
CA PHE A 178 -7.77 -15.58 -17.58
C PHE A 178 -7.33 -14.85 -16.31
N MET A 179 -7.59 -13.55 -16.17
CA MET A 179 -7.09 -12.78 -15.02
C MET A 179 -7.87 -13.06 -13.74
N THR A 180 -9.21 -13.11 -13.81
CA THR A 180 -10.04 -13.34 -12.62
C THR A 180 -10.07 -14.80 -12.24
N PHE A 181 -10.51 -15.66 -13.15
CA PHE A 181 -10.84 -17.04 -12.79
C PHE A 181 -9.62 -17.93 -12.69
N VAL A 182 -8.57 -17.66 -13.49
CA VAL A 182 -7.35 -18.46 -13.44
C VAL A 182 -6.33 -17.81 -12.54
N VAL A 183 -5.82 -16.62 -12.90
CA VAL A 183 -4.64 -16.06 -12.24
C VAL A 183 -4.93 -15.60 -10.81
N LEU A 184 -6.00 -14.83 -10.57
CA LEU A 184 -6.34 -14.35 -9.21
C LEU A 184 -6.73 -15.50 -8.27
N ASN A 185 -7.53 -16.46 -8.74
CA ASN A 185 -7.89 -17.62 -7.92
C ASN A 185 -6.67 -18.49 -7.57
N LEU A 186 -5.76 -18.68 -8.53
CA LEU A 186 -4.51 -19.39 -8.27
C LEU A 186 -3.65 -18.64 -7.25
N PHE A 187 -3.55 -17.32 -7.38
CA PHE A 187 -2.84 -16.49 -6.41
C PHE A 187 -3.40 -16.59 -5.00
N ILE A 188 -4.74 -16.54 -4.86
CA ILE A 188 -5.43 -16.75 -3.59
C ILE A 188 -5.11 -18.15 -3.03
N SER A 189 -5.12 -19.18 -3.87
CA SER A 189 -4.80 -20.55 -3.47
C SER A 189 -3.37 -20.66 -2.95
N VAL A 190 -2.39 -20.07 -3.63
CA VAL A 190 -0.98 -20.07 -3.19
C VAL A 190 -0.82 -19.35 -1.85
N ILE A 191 -1.45 -18.18 -1.69
CA ILE A 191 -1.47 -17.46 -0.42
C ILE A 191 -2.06 -18.35 0.68
N LEU A 192 -3.21 -18.99 0.42
CA LEU A 192 -3.88 -19.84 1.40
C LEU A 192 -3.01 -21.03 1.80
N VAL A 193 -2.33 -21.68 0.84
CA VAL A 193 -1.40 -22.78 1.11
C VAL A 193 -0.26 -22.30 2.00
N ALA A 194 0.39 -21.19 1.66
CA ALA A 194 1.48 -20.60 2.45
C ALA A 194 1.04 -20.24 3.87
N PHE A 195 -0.16 -19.67 4.04
CA PHE A 195 -0.72 -19.38 5.35
C PHE A 195 -1.05 -20.65 6.13
N SER A 196 -1.62 -21.67 5.48
CA SER A 196 -2.01 -22.92 6.13
C SER A 196 -0.79 -23.71 6.66
N GLU A 197 0.32 -23.67 5.93
CA GLU A 197 1.56 -24.34 6.32
C GLU A 197 2.18 -23.69 7.56
N GLU A 198 2.21 -22.35 7.58
CA GLU A 198 2.73 -21.60 8.71
C GLU A 198 1.80 -21.64 9.93
N GLN A 199 0.48 -21.71 9.73
CA GLN A 199 -0.47 -21.94 10.82
C GLN A 199 -0.26 -23.31 11.47
N LYS A 200 0.01 -24.37 10.68
CA LYS A 200 0.32 -25.71 11.21
C LYS A 200 1.63 -25.71 12.01
N HIS A 201 2.67 -25.04 11.52
CA HIS A 201 3.92 -24.90 12.25
C HIS A 201 3.75 -24.15 13.58
N TYR A 202 2.93 -23.11 13.59
CA TYR A 202 2.64 -22.35 14.81
C TYR A 202 1.81 -23.16 15.81
N GLN A 203 0.77 -23.89 15.35
CA GLN A 203 -0.02 -24.77 16.22
C GLN A 203 0.80 -25.91 16.81
N ALA A 204 1.70 -26.53 16.03
CA ALA A 204 2.60 -27.57 16.54
C ALA A 204 3.55 -27.03 17.62
N SER A 205 4.07 -25.81 17.45
CA SER A 205 4.89 -25.14 18.46
C SER A 205 4.12 -24.79 19.73
N GLU A 206 2.85 -24.38 19.61
CA GLU A 206 1.99 -24.08 20.76
C GLU A 206 1.62 -25.37 21.51
N GLU A 207 1.34 -26.46 20.80
CA GLU A 207 1.11 -27.79 21.40
C GLU A 207 2.36 -28.32 22.13
N GLU A 208 3.56 -28.19 21.54
CA GLU A 208 4.82 -28.54 22.20
C GLU A 208 5.05 -27.71 23.47
N GLU A 209 4.78 -26.39 23.43
CA GLU A 209 4.93 -25.51 24.59
C GLU A 209 3.91 -25.85 25.69
N ILE A 210 2.65 -26.15 25.34
CA ILE A 210 1.62 -26.60 26.28
C ILE A 210 2.00 -27.94 26.91
N VAL A 211 2.54 -28.88 26.13
CA VAL A 211 3.02 -30.18 26.62
C VAL A 211 4.19 -29.99 27.58
N ASP A 212 5.17 -29.12 27.27
CA ASP A 212 6.29 -28.82 28.16
C ASP A 212 5.81 -28.16 29.47
N LEU A 213 4.79 -27.30 29.39
CA LEU A 213 4.15 -26.67 30.56
C LEU A 213 3.37 -27.68 31.43
N MET A 214 2.66 -28.62 30.80
CA MET A 214 1.97 -29.71 31.49
C MET A 214 2.96 -30.66 32.16
N LEU A 215 4.04 -31.03 31.46
CA LEU A 215 5.12 -31.84 32.01
C LEU A 215 5.81 -31.13 33.17
N MET A 216 6.09 -29.83 33.04
CA MET A 216 6.69 -29.04 34.11
C MET A 216 5.79 -28.95 35.35
N LYS A 217 4.47 -28.80 35.17
CA LYS A 217 3.51 -28.89 36.29
C LYS A 217 3.49 -30.29 36.91
N LEU A 218 3.52 -31.34 36.10
CA LEU A 218 3.48 -32.74 36.57
C LEU A 218 4.77 -33.11 37.34
N PHE A 219 5.94 -32.72 36.84
CA PHE A 219 7.21 -32.87 37.56
C PHE A 219 7.25 -32.05 38.85
N SER A 220 6.66 -30.85 38.86
CA SER A 220 6.54 -30.05 40.08
C SER A 220 5.63 -30.73 41.13
N PHE A 221 4.57 -31.41 40.69
CA PHE A 221 3.66 -32.15 41.56
C PHE A 221 4.31 -33.41 42.14
N PHE A 222 5.16 -34.07 41.36
CA PHE A 222 5.97 -35.21 41.82
C PHE A 222 7.24 -34.80 42.58
N GLY A 223 7.49 -33.50 42.80
CA GLY A 223 8.64 -33.02 43.58
C GLY A 223 10.00 -33.17 42.88
N ILE A 224 10.02 -33.45 41.58
CA ILE A 224 11.24 -33.64 40.80
C ILE A 224 11.62 -32.29 40.18
N LYS A 225 12.71 -31.67 40.65
CA LYS A 225 13.29 -30.47 40.04
C LYS A 225 14.00 -30.84 38.73
N CYS A 226 13.32 -30.76 37.60
CA CYS A 226 13.99 -30.77 36.29
C CYS A 226 14.81 -29.49 36.13
N LYS A 227 16.13 -29.65 36.01
CA LYS A 227 17.09 -28.60 35.70
C LYS A 227 17.16 -28.51 34.17
N LYS A 228 16.72 -27.40 33.56
CA LYS A 228 16.91 -27.14 32.12
C LYS A 228 18.40 -26.86 31.87
N GLU A 229 19.06 -27.68 31.06
CA GLU A 229 20.27 -27.31 30.29
C GLU A 229 19.86 -26.72 28.94
#